data_AF-A0A8J6ZXC7-F1
#
_entry.id   AF-A0A8J6ZXC7-F1
#
_cell.length_a   1.000
_cell.length_b   1.000
_cell.length_c   1.000
_cell.angle_alpha   90.00
_cell.angle_beta   90.00
_cell.angle_gamma   90.00
#
_symmetry.space_group_name_H-M   'P 1'
#
loop_
_entity.id
_entity.type
_entity.pdbx_description
1 polymer ?
#
loop_
_entity_poly.entity_id
_entity_poly.type
_entity_poly.pdbx_seq_one_letter_code
_entity_poly.pdbx_strand_id
1 'polypeptide(L)'
;MPQSLTISSSDIIHSLKLSCQIPDVLQAIASQSIISETAKQIGITVTPEELQQEGDDFRLAKKLVKAKDTWAWLEKHRLSVNEFEELTYNNMLLKKLANHLFSDQVEKFFYERQLDYVAAITYEVIFEDRDLALELFYALEEGEISFPEVAHLYISESELRRTYGYQGLQYRKDFRPEIAAVIFTAAPSEVLKPITTTKGVHLILVEEVIQPKLDEQLRQKIITESFSDWLKQQVQVMELCLQINSETNLQRRNY
;
A
#
# COMPACT_ATOMS: atom_id res chain seq x y z
N MET A 1 32.70 -28.87 5.44
CA MET A 1 31.38 -29.49 5.50
C MET A 1 30.36 -28.38 5.68
N PRO A 2 29.37 -28.20 4.78
CA PRO A 2 28.32 -27.23 5.03
C PRO A 2 27.54 -27.68 6.26
N GLN A 3 27.37 -26.79 7.25
CA GLN A 3 26.55 -27.05 8.43
C GLN A 3 25.08 -27.10 7.98
N SER A 4 24.42 -28.25 8.13
CA SER A 4 22.98 -28.38 7.87
C SER A 4 22.19 -28.20 9.15
N LEU A 5 21.30 -27.21 9.18
CA LEU A 5 20.31 -27.01 10.25
C LEU A 5 18.97 -27.60 9.79
N THR A 6 18.43 -28.55 10.55
CA THR A 6 17.10 -29.11 10.30
C THR A 6 16.07 -28.27 11.05
N ILE A 7 15.05 -27.76 10.34
CA ILE A 7 13.96 -26.95 10.91
C ILE A 7 12.67 -27.77 10.81
N SER A 8 11.99 -27.99 11.94
CA SER A 8 10.72 -28.72 12.03
C SER A 8 9.51 -27.79 12.02
N SER A 9 8.31 -28.33 11.79
CA SER A 9 7.06 -27.55 11.88
C SER A 9 6.84 -26.93 13.26
N SER A 10 7.25 -27.61 14.33
CA SER A 10 7.23 -27.06 15.69
C SER A 10 8.15 -25.87 15.85
N ASP A 11 9.33 -25.88 15.21
CA ASP A 11 10.25 -24.73 15.24
C ASP A 11 9.65 -23.53 14.50
N ILE A 12 8.94 -23.75 13.39
CA ILE A 12 8.22 -22.70 12.66
C ILE A 12 7.10 -22.10 13.52
N ILE A 13 6.27 -22.94 14.13
CA ILE A 13 5.18 -22.47 15.02
C ILE A 13 5.76 -21.72 16.22
N HIS A 14 6.84 -22.22 16.81
CA HIS A 14 7.51 -21.55 17.92
C HIS A 14 8.07 -20.19 17.49
N SER A 15 8.71 -20.11 16.32
CA SER A 15 9.19 -18.86 15.73
C SER A 15 8.05 -17.84 15.54
N LEU A 16 6.92 -18.26 14.95
CA LEU A 16 5.74 -17.40 14.76
C LEU A 16 5.16 -16.89 16.10
N LYS A 17 5.24 -17.69 17.16
CA LYS A 17 4.87 -17.25 18.52
C LYS A 17 5.83 -16.19 19.04
N LEU A 18 7.14 -16.41 18.93
CA LEU A 18 8.16 -15.47 19.40
C LEU A 18 8.20 -14.16 18.60
N SER A 19 7.84 -14.21 17.31
CA SER A 19 7.71 -13.02 16.45
C SER A 19 6.34 -12.34 16.55
N CYS A 20 5.43 -12.85 17.38
CA CYS A 20 4.06 -12.35 17.53
C CYS A 20 3.23 -12.35 16.23
N GLN A 21 3.55 -13.23 15.27
CA GLN A 21 2.90 -13.30 13.94
C GLN A 21 1.68 -14.24 13.89
N ILE A 22 1.37 -14.94 14.97
CA ILE A 22 0.20 -15.84 15.03
C ILE A 22 -1.11 -15.12 14.66
N PRO A 23 -1.43 -13.91 15.17
CA PRO A 23 -2.66 -13.22 14.80
C PRO A 23 -2.79 -12.97 13.30
N ASP A 24 -1.71 -12.57 12.61
CA ASP A 24 -1.72 -12.29 11.17
C ASP A 24 -2.00 -13.55 10.36
N VAL A 25 -1.40 -14.68 10.74
CA VAL A 25 -1.65 -15.99 10.10
C VAL A 25 -3.11 -16.42 10.30
N LEU A 26 -3.67 -16.21 11.49
CA LEU A 26 -5.09 -16.52 11.75
C LEU A 26 -6.02 -15.64 10.92
N GLN A 27 -5.73 -14.35 10.81
CA GLN A 27 -6.50 -13.43 9.97
C GLN A 27 -6.42 -13.82 8.48
N ALA A 28 -5.26 -14.29 8.01
CA ALA A 28 -5.11 -14.76 6.63
C ALA A 28 -5.97 -16.02 6.37
N ILE A 29 -5.93 -17.00 7.28
CA ILE A 29 -6.75 -18.22 7.19
C ILE A 29 -8.25 -17.87 7.24
N ALA A 30 -8.64 -17.02 8.18
CA ALA A 30 -10.01 -16.52 8.33
C ALA A 30 -10.52 -15.84 7.05
N SER A 31 -9.71 -14.93 6.50
CA SER A 31 -10.02 -14.23 5.26
C SER A 31 -10.24 -15.21 4.11
N GLN A 32 -9.35 -16.20 3.96
CA GLN A 32 -9.49 -17.22 2.91
C GLN A 32 -10.77 -18.05 3.07
N SER A 33 -11.14 -18.43 4.29
CA SER A 33 -12.41 -19.14 4.55
C SER A 33 -13.61 -18.30 4.15
N ILE A 34 -13.65 -17.04 4.59
CA ILE A 34 -14.72 -16.09 4.26
C ILE A 34 -14.87 -15.92 2.74
N ILE A 35 -13.76 -15.77 2.02
CA ILE A 35 -13.75 -15.66 0.55
C ILE A 35 -14.36 -16.91 -0.08
N SER A 36 -13.84 -18.09 0.28
CA SER A 36 -14.28 -19.37 -0.28
C SER A 36 -15.77 -19.64 -0.01
N GLU A 37 -16.24 -19.39 1.21
CA GLU A 37 -17.63 -19.58 1.60
C GLU A 37 -18.57 -18.59 0.91
N THR A 38 -18.21 -17.30 0.90
CA THR A 38 -19.01 -16.25 0.26
C THR A 38 -19.11 -16.47 -1.24
N ALA A 39 -17.99 -16.78 -1.90
CA ALA A 39 -17.97 -17.07 -3.32
C ALA A 39 -18.86 -18.28 -3.66
N LYS A 40 -18.82 -19.34 -2.84
CA LYS A 40 -19.69 -20.50 -3.01
C LYS A 40 -21.17 -20.17 -2.83
N GLN A 41 -21.52 -19.35 -1.84
CA GLN A 41 -22.92 -18.93 -1.58
C GLN A 41 -23.50 -18.11 -2.74
N ILE A 42 -22.68 -17.26 -3.36
CA ILE A 42 -23.09 -16.39 -4.47
C ILE A 42 -22.94 -17.10 -5.84
N GLY A 43 -22.32 -18.28 -5.86
CA GLY A 43 -22.16 -19.09 -7.07
C GLY A 43 -21.02 -18.62 -7.99
N ILE A 44 -20.00 -17.96 -7.43
CA ILE A 44 -18.80 -17.58 -8.17
C ILE A 44 -17.93 -18.82 -8.38
N THR A 45 -17.64 -19.12 -9.64
CA THR A 45 -16.75 -20.22 -10.05
C THR A 45 -15.58 -19.70 -10.85
N VAL A 46 -14.42 -20.35 -10.74
CA VAL A 46 -13.24 -20.11 -11.57
C VAL A 46 -13.19 -21.18 -12.66
N THR A 47 -13.12 -20.78 -13.92
CA THR A 47 -13.00 -21.73 -15.03
C THR A 47 -11.53 -22.18 -15.22
N PRO A 48 -11.28 -23.32 -15.88
CA PRO A 48 -9.92 -23.76 -16.18
C PRO A 48 -9.10 -22.74 -16.99
N GLU A 49 -9.75 -22.01 -17.90
CA GLU A 49 -9.12 -20.98 -18.73
C GLU A 49 -8.69 -19.77 -17.89
N GLU A 50 -9.56 -19.32 -16.97
CA GLU A 50 -9.24 -18.25 -16.03
C GLU A 50 -8.10 -18.65 -15.10
N LEU A 51 -8.09 -19.89 -14.63
CA LEU A 51 -7.03 -20.43 -13.77
C LEU A 51 -5.68 -20.49 -14.49
N GLN A 52 -5.68 -20.93 -15.76
CA GLN A 52 -4.49 -20.94 -16.59
C GLN A 52 -3.93 -19.52 -16.79
N GLN A 53 -4.81 -18.57 -17.11
CA GLN A 53 -4.40 -17.17 -17.29
C GLN A 53 -3.83 -16.57 -16.00
N GLU A 54 -4.47 -16.81 -14.85
CA GLU A 54 -3.95 -16.35 -13.56
C GLU A 54 -2.57 -16.95 -13.24
N GLY A 55 -2.36 -18.22 -13.57
CA GLY A 55 -1.06 -18.87 -13.43
C GLY A 55 0.02 -18.24 -14.31
N ASP A 56 -0.33 -17.87 -15.54
CA ASP A 56 0.60 -17.21 -16.46
C ASP A 56 0.91 -15.77 -16.03
N ASP A 57 -0.10 -15.02 -15.58
CA ASP A 57 0.06 -13.68 -15.01
C ASP A 57 0.94 -13.71 -13.74
N PHE A 58 0.73 -14.71 -12.87
CA PHE A 58 1.56 -14.90 -11.68
C PHE A 58 3.02 -15.14 -12.05
N ARG A 59 3.28 -16.02 -13.02
CA ARG A 59 4.64 -16.30 -13.50
C ARG A 59 5.27 -15.05 -14.10
N LEU A 60 4.53 -14.29 -14.91
CA LEU A 60 5.01 -13.04 -15.50
C LEU A 60 5.39 -12.02 -14.42
N ALA A 61 4.50 -11.80 -13.44
CA ALA A 61 4.73 -10.88 -12.33
C ALA A 61 5.95 -11.26 -11.48
N LYS A 62 6.21 -12.56 -11.31
CA LYS A 62 7.38 -13.09 -10.59
C LYS A 62 8.60 -13.30 -11.49
N LYS A 63 8.54 -12.94 -12.77
CA LYS A 63 9.60 -13.13 -13.79
C LYS A 63 10.02 -14.61 -13.96
N LEU A 64 9.09 -15.54 -13.77
CA LEU A 64 9.27 -16.99 -13.89
C LEU A 64 9.03 -17.46 -15.33
N VAL A 65 9.78 -16.90 -16.28
CA VAL A 65 9.53 -17.08 -17.72
C VAL A 65 9.83 -18.51 -18.19
N LYS A 66 10.81 -19.19 -17.57
CA LYS A 66 11.13 -20.58 -17.91
C LYS A 66 10.52 -21.55 -16.91
N ALA A 67 10.17 -22.74 -17.38
CA ALA A 67 9.70 -23.82 -16.51
C ALA A 67 10.66 -24.11 -15.34
N LYS A 68 11.98 -24.08 -15.59
CA LYS A 68 13.01 -24.25 -14.56
C LYS A 68 12.91 -23.19 -13.45
N ASP A 69 12.59 -21.95 -13.79
CA ASP A 69 12.48 -20.86 -12.83
C ASP A 69 11.24 -21.07 -11.94
N THR A 70 10.14 -21.54 -12.52
CA THR A 70 8.93 -21.92 -11.77
C THR A 70 9.24 -23.05 -10.78
N TRP A 71 9.91 -24.11 -11.22
CA TRP A 71 10.29 -25.22 -10.32
C TRP A 71 11.21 -24.77 -9.19
N ALA A 72 12.21 -23.95 -9.47
CA ALA A 72 13.10 -23.40 -8.43
C ALA A 72 12.34 -22.51 -7.44
N TRP A 73 11.34 -21.76 -7.92
CA TRP A 73 10.47 -20.96 -7.07
C TRP A 73 9.59 -21.83 -6.16
N LEU A 74 8.96 -22.87 -6.70
CA LEU A 74 8.18 -23.83 -5.93
C LEU A 74 9.03 -24.52 -4.84
N GLU A 75 10.24 -24.96 -5.20
CA GLU A 75 11.17 -25.58 -4.26
C GLU A 75 11.58 -24.60 -3.14
N LYS A 76 11.89 -23.35 -3.50
CA LYS A 76 12.24 -22.28 -2.55
C LYS A 76 11.10 -22.00 -1.57
N HIS A 77 9.86 -22.03 -2.05
CA HIS A 77 8.67 -21.74 -1.26
C HIS A 77 8.02 -22.97 -0.61
N ARG A 78 8.61 -24.17 -0.82
CA ARG A 78 8.10 -25.45 -0.31
C ARG A 78 6.66 -25.74 -0.74
N LEU A 79 6.35 -25.40 -2.00
CA LEU A 79 5.04 -25.63 -2.61
C LEU A 79 5.11 -26.79 -3.60
N SER A 80 4.08 -27.64 -3.58
CA SER A 80 3.77 -28.58 -4.64
C SER A 80 3.06 -27.87 -5.81
N VAL A 81 2.92 -28.57 -6.94
CA VAL A 81 2.14 -28.08 -8.08
C VAL A 81 0.68 -27.88 -7.73
N ASN A 82 0.10 -28.77 -6.91
CA ASN A 82 -1.29 -28.67 -6.47
C ASN A 82 -1.50 -27.45 -5.56
N GLU A 83 -0.58 -27.19 -4.63
CA GLU A 83 -0.66 -25.98 -3.77
C GLU A 83 -0.43 -24.70 -4.57
N PHE A 84 0.35 -24.76 -5.66
CA PHE A 84 0.47 -23.65 -6.59
C PHE A 84 -0.83 -23.39 -7.34
N GLU A 85 -1.50 -24.44 -7.84
CA GLU A 85 -2.80 -24.32 -8.49
C GLU A 85 -3.86 -23.78 -7.52
N GLU A 86 -3.86 -24.25 -6.27
CA GLU A 86 -4.72 -23.72 -5.20
C GLU A 86 -4.44 -22.25 -4.93
N LEU A 87 -3.17 -21.84 -4.87
CA LEU A 87 -2.77 -20.44 -4.72
C LEU A 87 -3.33 -19.57 -5.85
N THR A 88 -3.18 -20.00 -7.11
CA THR A 88 -3.68 -19.25 -8.27
C THR A 88 -5.21 -19.23 -8.31
N TYR A 89 -5.85 -20.33 -7.94
CA TYR A 89 -7.30 -20.42 -7.81
C TYR A 89 -7.83 -19.42 -6.78
N ASN A 90 -7.21 -19.39 -5.59
CA ASN A 90 -7.60 -18.48 -4.51
C ASN A 90 -7.43 -17.00 -4.92
N ASN A 91 -6.34 -16.67 -5.63
CA ASN A 91 -6.13 -15.32 -6.16
C ASN A 91 -7.21 -14.91 -7.17
N MET A 92 -7.57 -15.80 -8.10
CA MET A 92 -8.62 -15.54 -9.08
C MET A 92 -10.00 -15.43 -8.40
N LEU A 93 -10.31 -16.32 -7.46
CA LEU A 93 -11.55 -16.29 -6.70
C LEU A 93 -11.70 -14.96 -5.93
N LEU A 94 -10.62 -14.50 -5.31
CA LEU A 94 -10.54 -13.20 -4.64
C LEU A 94 -10.87 -12.06 -5.61
N LYS A 95 -10.19 -12.02 -6.78
CA LYS A 95 -10.43 -10.98 -7.80
C LYS A 95 -11.88 -10.97 -8.29
N LYS A 96 -12.45 -12.15 -8.56
CA LYS A 96 -13.85 -12.28 -9.02
C LYS A 96 -14.83 -11.84 -7.94
N LEU A 97 -14.63 -12.27 -6.70
CA LEU A 97 -15.48 -11.87 -5.58
C LEU A 97 -15.41 -10.36 -5.31
N ALA A 98 -14.22 -9.78 -5.30
CA ALA A 98 -14.04 -8.33 -5.12
C ALA A 98 -14.76 -7.54 -6.22
N ASN A 99 -14.57 -7.93 -7.48
CA ASN A 99 -15.27 -7.29 -8.58
C ASN A 99 -16.79 -7.47 -8.48
N HIS A 100 -17.29 -8.67 -8.15
CA HIS A 100 -18.72 -8.91 -8.01
C HIS A 100 -19.36 -8.06 -6.91
N LEU A 101 -18.69 -7.89 -5.77
CA LEU A 101 -19.23 -7.15 -4.64
C LEU A 101 -19.19 -5.62 -4.83
N PHE A 102 -18.16 -5.10 -5.49
CA PHE A 102 -17.85 -3.67 -5.46
C PHE A 102 -17.87 -2.96 -6.81
N SER A 103 -17.91 -3.68 -7.95
CA SER A 103 -17.88 -3.08 -9.29
C SER A 103 -18.96 -2.03 -9.53
N ASP A 104 -20.19 -2.28 -9.07
CA ASP A 104 -21.33 -1.39 -9.29
C ASP A 104 -21.35 -0.20 -8.34
N GLN A 105 -20.52 -0.23 -7.29
CA GLN A 105 -20.45 0.81 -6.27
C GLN A 105 -19.22 1.72 -6.43
N VAL A 106 -18.35 1.44 -7.41
CA VAL A 106 -17.09 2.18 -7.62
C VAL A 106 -17.35 3.67 -7.78
N GLU A 107 -18.31 4.07 -8.62
CA GLU A 107 -18.60 5.49 -8.85
C GLU A 107 -19.01 6.19 -7.55
N LYS A 108 -19.88 5.55 -6.76
CA LYS A 108 -20.30 6.07 -5.46
C LYS A 108 -19.10 6.26 -4.53
N PHE A 109 -18.25 5.24 -4.37
CA PHE A 109 -17.06 5.35 -3.52
C PHE A 109 -16.06 6.38 -4.03
N PHE A 110 -15.92 6.51 -5.34
CA PHE A 110 -15.07 7.52 -5.96
C PHE A 110 -15.51 8.94 -5.56
N TYR A 111 -16.81 9.25 -5.66
CA TYR A 111 -17.30 10.58 -5.27
C TYR A 111 -17.27 10.81 -3.75
N GLU A 112 -17.58 9.79 -2.94
CA GLU A 112 -17.51 9.88 -1.48
C GLU A 112 -16.08 10.14 -0.97
N ARG A 113 -15.08 9.56 -1.65
CA ARG A 113 -13.66 9.62 -1.25
C ARG A 113 -12.81 10.44 -2.23
N GLN A 114 -13.43 11.31 -3.05
CA GLN A 114 -12.73 11.98 -4.16
C GLN A 114 -11.49 12.74 -3.69
N LEU A 115 -11.57 13.40 -2.52
CA LEU A 115 -10.47 14.15 -1.92
C LEU A 115 -9.26 13.27 -1.55
N ASP A 116 -9.46 11.98 -1.29
CA ASP A 116 -8.38 11.03 -0.99
C ASP A 116 -7.56 10.68 -2.23
N TYR A 117 -8.12 10.91 -3.41
CA TYR A 117 -7.49 10.61 -4.70
C TYR A 117 -6.89 11.85 -5.38
N VAL A 118 -7.13 13.06 -4.84
CA VAL A 118 -6.45 14.27 -5.32
C VAL A 118 -4.98 14.20 -4.91
N ALA A 119 -4.11 14.47 -5.87
CA ALA A 119 -2.66 14.49 -5.66
C ALA A 119 -2.07 15.86 -6.03
N ALA A 120 -0.88 16.13 -5.53
CA ALA A 120 -0.11 17.30 -5.91
C ALA A 120 1.34 16.88 -6.19
N ILE A 121 1.98 17.63 -7.08
CA ILE A 121 3.41 17.59 -7.28
C ILE A 121 3.99 18.88 -6.70
N THR A 122 4.94 18.72 -5.77
CA THR A 122 5.53 19.86 -5.06
C THR A 122 7.03 19.76 -4.94
N TYR A 123 7.65 20.94 -4.85
CA TYR A 123 9.04 21.10 -4.44
C TYR A 123 9.09 21.80 -3.10
N GLU A 124 10.02 21.39 -2.22
CA GLU A 124 10.10 21.91 -0.86
C GLU A 124 11.54 22.23 -0.46
N VAL A 125 11.70 23.36 0.23
CA VAL A 125 12.90 23.70 0.99
C VAL A 125 12.48 24.07 2.41
N ILE A 126 13.17 23.49 3.40
CA ILE A 126 12.89 23.74 4.82
C ILE A 126 13.99 24.64 5.38
N PHE A 127 13.58 25.74 6.01
CA PHE A 127 14.45 26.72 6.66
C PHE A 127 14.29 26.69 8.18
N GLU A 128 15.33 27.07 8.90
CA GLU A 128 15.23 27.30 10.35
C GLU A 128 14.65 28.68 10.66
N ASP A 129 14.96 29.67 9.82
CA ASP A 129 14.56 31.07 9.98
C ASP A 129 13.38 31.42 9.06
N ARG A 130 12.35 32.02 9.67
CA ARG A 130 11.14 32.47 8.98
C ARG A 130 11.38 33.71 8.13
N ASP A 131 12.22 34.62 8.60
CA ASP A 131 12.44 35.89 7.91
C ASP A 131 13.19 35.66 6.60
N LEU A 132 14.20 34.79 6.61
CA LEU A 132 14.89 34.33 5.41
C LEU A 132 13.94 33.64 4.41
N ALA A 133 13.08 32.73 4.87
CA ALA A 133 12.13 32.06 3.99
C ALA A 133 11.14 33.05 3.36
N LEU A 134 10.78 34.11 4.09
CA LEU A 134 9.87 35.14 3.60
C LEU A 134 10.55 36.09 2.59
N GLU A 135 11.81 36.43 2.80
CA GLU A 135 12.63 37.17 1.84
C GLU A 135 12.73 36.40 0.50
N LEU A 136 13.07 35.11 0.58
CA LEU A 136 13.16 34.24 -0.61
C LEU A 136 11.82 34.06 -1.31
N PHE A 137 10.71 33.99 -0.55
CA PHE A 137 9.36 33.98 -1.13
C PHE A 137 9.10 35.23 -2.00
N TYR A 138 9.42 36.42 -1.50
CA TYR A 138 9.23 37.64 -2.29
C TYR A 138 10.18 37.71 -3.50
N ALA A 139 11.43 37.28 -3.35
CA ALA A 139 12.37 37.20 -4.46
C ALA A 139 11.91 36.22 -5.57
N LEU A 140 11.25 35.11 -5.19
CA LEU A 140 10.64 34.17 -6.15
C LEU A 140 9.43 34.79 -6.87
N GLU A 141 8.55 35.48 -6.14
CA GLU A 141 7.37 36.17 -6.72
C GLU A 141 7.78 37.30 -7.68
N GLU A 142 8.86 38.01 -7.37
CA GLU A 142 9.42 39.09 -8.20
C GLU A 142 10.30 38.56 -9.36
N GLY A 143 10.59 37.26 -9.36
CA GLY A 143 11.40 36.60 -10.40
C GLY A 143 12.91 36.92 -10.32
N GLU A 144 13.40 37.39 -9.18
CA GLU A 144 14.82 37.68 -8.94
C GLU A 144 15.66 36.40 -8.79
N ILE A 145 15.02 35.34 -8.30
CA ILE A 145 15.60 34.00 -8.14
C ILE A 145 14.59 32.94 -8.57
N SER A 146 15.07 31.78 -9.01
CA SER A 146 14.24 30.62 -9.32
C SER A 146 14.22 29.59 -8.18
N PHE A 147 13.14 28.82 -8.06
CA PHE A 147 13.04 27.78 -7.03
C PHE A 147 14.19 26.74 -7.10
N PRO A 148 14.65 26.27 -8.28
CA PRO A 148 15.82 25.40 -8.37
C PRO A 148 17.10 26.01 -7.81
N GLU A 149 17.31 27.32 -7.94
CA GLU A 149 18.46 28.01 -7.35
C GLU A 149 18.35 28.05 -5.83
N VAL A 150 17.17 28.38 -5.30
CA VAL A 150 16.90 28.32 -3.84
C VAL A 150 17.17 26.90 -3.32
N ALA A 151 16.63 25.88 -3.97
CA ALA A 151 16.84 24.50 -3.60
C ALA A 151 18.33 24.10 -3.65
N HIS A 152 19.07 24.55 -4.67
CA HIS A 152 20.50 24.28 -4.79
C HIS A 152 21.33 24.93 -3.67
N LEU A 153 20.98 26.15 -3.27
CA LEU A 153 21.69 26.91 -2.26
C LEU A 153 21.41 26.43 -0.83
N TYR A 154 20.16 26.06 -0.54
CA TYR A 154 19.69 25.87 0.84
C TYR A 154 19.40 24.41 1.23
N ILE A 155 19.23 23.48 0.28
CA ILE A 155 19.06 22.06 0.63
C ILE A 155 20.42 21.44 0.94
N SER A 156 20.59 20.98 2.18
CA SER A 156 21.83 20.33 2.64
C SER A 156 21.94 18.87 2.20
N GLU A 157 20.81 18.16 2.10
CA GLU A 157 20.78 16.74 1.71
C GLU A 157 21.08 16.57 0.21
N SER A 158 22.11 15.78 -0.12
CA SER A 158 22.67 15.73 -1.47
C SER A 158 21.69 15.23 -2.53
N GLU A 159 20.92 14.17 -2.24
CA GLU A 159 19.97 13.60 -3.18
C GLU A 159 18.77 14.51 -3.39
N LEU A 160 18.22 15.05 -2.31
CA LEU A 160 17.09 15.98 -2.38
C LEU A 160 17.48 17.29 -3.11
N ARG A 161 18.71 17.79 -2.90
CA ARG A 161 19.23 18.95 -3.63
C ARG A 161 19.38 18.67 -5.12
N ARG A 162 19.83 17.46 -5.50
CA ARG A 162 19.98 17.05 -6.92
C ARG A 162 18.64 17.02 -7.66
N THR A 163 17.54 16.83 -6.93
CA THR A 163 16.18 16.87 -7.47
C THR A 163 15.48 18.20 -7.17
N TYR A 164 16.23 19.23 -6.74
CA TYR A 164 15.72 20.56 -6.46
C TYR A 164 14.58 20.60 -5.42
N GLY A 165 14.54 19.64 -4.49
CA GLY A 165 13.50 19.55 -3.47
C GLY A 165 12.24 18.81 -3.89
N TYR A 166 12.25 18.11 -5.03
CA TYR A 166 11.11 17.35 -5.54
C TYR A 166 10.62 16.30 -4.54
N GLN A 167 9.33 16.34 -4.21
CA GLN A 167 8.69 15.44 -3.23
C GLN A 167 7.97 14.23 -3.87
N GLY A 168 7.93 14.14 -5.20
CA GLY A 168 7.14 13.11 -5.87
C GLY A 168 5.65 13.47 -5.98
N LEU A 169 4.87 12.53 -6.53
CA LEU A 169 3.42 12.59 -6.50
C LEU A 169 2.95 12.19 -5.10
N GLN A 170 2.29 13.11 -4.41
CA GLN A 170 1.77 12.90 -3.06
C GLN A 170 0.27 13.15 -3.02
N TYR A 171 -0.47 12.28 -2.33
CA TYR A 171 -1.91 12.45 -2.14
C TYR A 171 -2.19 13.42 -1.00
N ARG A 172 -3.39 14.01 -0.98
CA ARG A 172 -3.81 14.93 0.08
C ARG A 172 -3.55 14.42 1.50
N LYS A 173 -3.78 13.12 1.73
CA LYS A 173 -3.58 12.46 3.03
C LYS A 173 -2.12 12.31 3.46
N ASP A 174 -1.17 12.43 2.53
CA ASP A 174 0.26 12.27 2.80
C ASP A 174 0.87 13.56 3.37
N PHE A 175 0.18 14.69 3.26
CA PHE A 175 0.58 15.98 3.80
C PHE A 175 0.04 16.22 5.22
N ARG A 176 0.75 17.03 6.01
CA ARG A 176 0.20 17.57 7.26
C ARG A 176 -1.06 18.39 6.95
N PRO A 177 -2.12 18.34 7.78
CA PRO A 177 -3.39 19.04 7.49
C PRO A 177 -3.23 20.53 7.18
N GLU A 178 -2.35 21.22 7.91
CA GLU A 178 -2.05 22.64 7.73
C GLU A 178 -1.36 22.97 6.39
N ILE A 179 -0.55 22.06 5.85
CA ILE A 179 0.11 22.20 4.54
C ILE A 179 -0.87 21.80 3.42
N ALA A 180 -1.60 20.69 3.61
CA ALA A 180 -2.60 20.19 2.66
C ALA A 180 -3.74 21.21 2.40
N ALA A 181 -4.08 22.01 3.40
CA ALA A 181 -5.11 23.04 3.25
C ALA A 181 -4.70 24.11 2.22
N VAL A 182 -3.42 24.42 2.12
CA VAL A 182 -2.89 25.48 1.24
C VAL A 182 -2.54 24.94 -0.15
N ILE A 183 -1.82 23.80 -0.22
CA ILE A 183 -1.38 23.20 -1.50
C ILE A 183 -2.55 22.97 -2.45
N PHE A 184 -3.64 22.37 -1.97
CA PHE A 184 -4.75 21.95 -2.82
C PHE A 184 -5.72 23.08 -3.18
N THR A 185 -5.46 24.29 -2.70
CA THR A 185 -6.14 25.51 -3.13
C THR A 185 -5.26 26.41 -4.01
N ALA A 186 -4.00 26.04 -4.18
CA ALA A 186 -3.03 26.81 -4.95
C ALA A 186 -3.26 26.67 -6.46
N ALA A 187 -2.87 27.72 -7.19
CA ALA A 187 -2.76 27.68 -8.63
C ALA A 187 -1.55 26.84 -9.06
N PRO A 188 -1.55 26.29 -10.29
CA PRO A 188 -0.37 25.64 -10.85
C PRO A 188 0.82 26.59 -10.90
N SER A 189 2.01 26.08 -10.58
CA SER A 189 3.27 26.83 -10.49
C SER A 189 3.28 27.96 -9.44
N GLU A 190 2.42 27.90 -8.43
CA GLU A 190 2.37 28.90 -7.35
C GLU A 190 3.38 28.57 -6.24
N VAL A 191 4.14 29.58 -5.81
CA VAL A 191 4.95 29.49 -4.59
C VAL A 191 4.07 29.85 -3.40
N LEU A 192 4.05 29.00 -2.38
CA LEU A 192 3.27 29.25 -1.17
C LEU A 192 4.02 30.17 -0.22
N LYS A 193 3.28 31.06 0.45
CA LYS A 193 3.82 31.79 1.59
C LYS A 193 4.40 30.81 2.63
N PRO A 194 5.56 31.12 3.26
CA PRO A 194 6.22 30.16 4.13
C PRO A 194 5.33 29.67 5.29
N ILE A 195 5.24 28.35 5.45
CA ILE A 195 4.40 27.68 6.46
C ILE A 195 5.29 27.18 7.59
N THR A 196 5.09 27.70 8.81
CA THR A 196 5.85 27.28 9.99
C THR A 196 5.26 26.02 10.60
N THR A 197 6.10 25.00 10.79
CA THR A 197 5.75 23.78 11.51
C THR A 197 6.78 23.44 12.58
N THR A 198 6.56 22.35 13.32
CA THR A 198 7.53 21.83 14.30
C THR A 198 8.86 21.37 13.68
N LYS A 199 8.92 21.17 12.35
CA LYS A 199 10.15 20.75 11.64
C LYS A 199 10.94 21.91 11.06
N GLY A 200 10.40 23.12 11.07
CA GLY A 200 10.99 24.31 10.44
C GLY A 200 9.97 25.12 9.65
N VAL A 201 10.46 26.00 8.80
CA VAL A 201 9.67 26.87 7.94
C VAL A 201 9.74 26.34 6.51
N HIS A 202 8.59 25.94 5.99
CA HIS A 202 8.45 25.28 4.70
C HIS A 202 8.20 26.33 3.61
N LEU A 203 9.09 26.41 2.63
CA LEU A 203 8.88 27.12 1.38
C LEU A 203 8.56 26.09 0.31
N ILE A 204 7.35 26.16 -0.26
CA ILE A 204 6.81 25.11 -1.13
C ILE A 204 6.42 25.74 -2.46
N LEU A 205 6.88 25.14 -3.56
CA LEU A 205 6.37 25.41 -4.90
C LEU A 205 5.40 24.29 -5.27
N VAL A 206 4.16 24.66 -5.60
CA VAL A 206 3.15 23.73 -6.13
C VAL A 206 3.27 23.73 -7.64
N GLU A 207 3.82 22.66 -8.21
CA GLU A 207 3.94 22.53 -9.67
C GLU A 207 2.55 22.35 -10.29
N GLU A 208 1.81 21.34 -9.81
CA GLU A 208 0.44 21.08 -10.22
C GLU A 208 -0.38 20.36 -9.14
N VAL A 209 -1.69 20.59 -9.17
CA VAL A 209 -2.69 19.81 -8.42
C VAL A 209 -3.42 18.92 -9.42
N ILE A 210 -3.28 17.61 -9.26
CA ILE A 210 -3.82 16.58 -10.14
C ILE A 210 -5.20 16.16 -9.63
N GLN A 211 -6.23 16.51 -10.40
CA GLN A 211 -7.60 16.07 -10.13
C GLN A 211 -7.77 14.59 -10.54
N PRO A 212 -8.35 13.75 -9.67
CA PRO A 212 -8.47 12.34 -9.95
C PRO A 212 -9.49 12.10 -11.08
N LYS A 213 -9.14 11.21 -11.99
CA LYS A 213 -10.04 10.70 -13.02
C LYS A 213 -10.32 9.24 -12.72
N LEU A 214 -11.59 8.85 -12.83
CA LEU A 214 -11.99 7.46 -12.65
C LEU A 214 -11.62 6.66 -13.89
N ASP A 215 -10.34 6.31 -14.00
CA ASP A 215 -9.82 5.36 -14.98
C ASP A 215 -9.85 3.92 -14.44
N GLU A 216 -9.49 2.95 -15.27
CA GLU A 216 -9.51 1.53 -14.89
C GLU A 216 -8.54 1.23 -13.72
N GLN A 217 -7.41 1.94 -13.65
CA GLN A 217 -6.46 1.74 -12.57
C GLN A 217 -7.05 2.20 -11.22
N LEU A 218 -7.66 3.39 -11.18
CA LEU A 218 -8.31 3.89 -9.99
C LEU A 218 -9.55 3.06 -9.63
N ARG A 219 -10.30 2.59 -10.63
CA ARG A 219 -11.42 1.65 -10.44
C ARG A 219 -10.97 0.38 -9.70
N GLN A 220 -9.92 -0.28 -10.18
CA GLN A 220 -9.40 -1.49 -9.53
C GLN A 220 -8.82 -1.21 -8.13
N LYS A 221 -8.21 -0.04 -7.94
CA LYS A 221 -7.75 0.41 -6.62
C LYS A 221 -8.92 0.55 -5.63
N ILE A 222 -9.99 1.24 -6.03
CA ILE A 222 -11.21 1.41 -5.21
C ILE A 222 -11.83 0.06 -4.85
N ILE A 223 -11.93 -0.86 -5.82
CA ILE A 223 -12.45 -2.23 -5.59
C ILE A 223 -11.58 -2.96 -4.57
N THR A 224 -10.26 -2.91 -4.73
CA THR A 224 -9.31 -3.58 -3.84
C THR A 224 -9.36 -3.02 -2.41
N GLU A 225 -9.39 -1.69 -2.27
CA GLU A 225 -9.50 -1.01 -0.97
C GLU A 225 -10.83 -1.36 -0.28
N SER A 226 -11.95 -1.26 -1.01
CA SER A 226 -13.29 -1.56 -0.49
C SER A 226 -13.43 -3.03 -0.07
N PHE A 227 -12.86 -3.93 -0.87
CA PHE A 227 -12.85 -5.36 -0.56
C PHE A 227 -11.97 -5.68 0.65
N SER A 228 -10.81 -5.02 0.80
CA SER A 228 -9.97 -5.17 1.99
C SER A 228 -10.68 -4.70 3.25
N ASP A 229 -11.38 -3.56 3.19
CA ASP A 229 -12.15 -3.05 4.31
C ASP A 229 -13.30 -3.99 4.69
N TRP A 230 -14.00 -4.54 3.69
CA TRP A 230 -15.05 -5.54 3.90
C TRP A 230 -14.51 -6.82 4.56
N LEU A 231 -13.39 -7.37 4.07
CA LEU A 231 -12.77 -8.55 4.67
C LEU A 231 -12.38 -8.32 6.14
N LYS A 232 -11.79 -7.17 6.45
CA LYS A 232 -11.45 -6.82 7.84
C LYS A 232 -12.69 -6.83 8.74
N GLN A 233 -13.81 -6.29 8.25
CA GLN A 233 -15.08 -6.31 8.99
C GLN A 233 -15.61 -7.73 9.19
N GLN A 234 -15.55 -8.58 8.16
CA GLN A 234 -15.99 -9.99 8.27
C GLN A 234 -15.12 -10.79 9.27
N VAL A 235 -13.80 -10.57 9.26
CA VAL A 235 -12.89 -11.24 10.20
C VAL A 235 -13.12 -10.75 11.63
N GLN A 236 -13.40 -9.46 11.85
CA GLN A 236 -13.64 -8.90 13.19
C GLN A 236 -14.87 -9.48 13.89
N VAL A 237 -15.91 -9.87 13.14
CA VAL A 237 -17.13 -10.46 13.72
C VAL A 237 -17.03 -11.98 13.92
N MET A 238 -15.94 -12.60 13.49
CA MET A 238 -15.74 -14.05 13.58
C MET A 238 -14.97 -14.43 14.85
N GLU A 239 -15.43 -15.45 15.55
CA GLU A 239 -14.69 -16.04 16.67
C GLU A 239 -13.61 -16.99 16.14
N LEU A 240 -12.33 -16.62 16.32
CA LEU A 240 -11.19 -17.43 15.89
C LEU A 240 -10.73 -18.36 17.00
N CYS A 241 -11.09 -19.63 16.91
CA CYS A 241 -10.67 -20.67 17.86
C CYS A 241 -9.38 -21.36 17.39
N LEU A 242 -8.27 -21.08 18.08
CA LEU A 242 -6.98 -21.71 17.77
C LEU A 242 -6.75 -22.98 18.60
N GLN A 243 -6.67 -24.12 17.93
CA GLN A 243 -6.26 -25.40 18.53
C GLN A 243 -4.81 -25.72 18.16
N ILE A 244 -3.85 -25.07 18.84
CA ILE A 244 -2.45 -25.53 18.78
C ILE A 244 -2.27 -26.54 19.91
N ASN A 245 -1.99 -27.80 19.54
CA ASN A 245 -1.54 -28.83 20.47
C ASN A 245 -0.27 -28.33 21.16
N SER A 246 -0.47 -27.70 22.31
CA SER A 246 0.58 -27.28 23.20
C SER A 246 0.51 -28.28 24.34
N GLU A 247 1.27 -29.37 24.27
CA GLU A 247 1.77 -29.93 25.52
C GLU A 247 2.56 -28.78 26.18
N THR A 248 1.91 -28.11 27.14
CA THR A 248 2.46 -27.36 28.30
C THR A 248 1.58 -26.14 28.62
N ASN A 249 0.73 -26.31 29.63
CA ASN A 249 0.21 -25.30 30.57
C ASN A 249 -0.06 -23.86 30.07
N LEU A 250 -1.26 -23.63 29.53
CA LEU A 250 -1.93 -22.35 29.76
C LEU A 250 -2.56 -22.40 31.15
N GLN A 251 -1.84 -21.89 32.15
CA GLN A 251 -2.46 -21.54 33.43
C GLN A 251 -3.59 -20.54 33.15
N ARG A 252 -4.84 -21.00 33.31
CA ARG A 252 -5.98 -20.12 33.55
C ARG A 252 -5.67 -19.31 34.80
N ARG A 253 -5.18 -18.08 34.66
CA ARG A 253 -5.27 -17.08 35.72
C ARG A 253 -6.64 -16.44 35.60
N ASN A 254 -7.56 -16.96 36.40
CA ASN A 254 -8.74 -16.22 36.82
C ASN A 254 -8.25 -15.00 37.61
N TYR A 255 -8.64 -13.81 37.18
CA TYR A 255 -8.84 -12.65 38.04
C TYR A 255 -10.23 -12.11 37.76
#